data_AF-A0A1G0XU34-F1
#
_entry.id   AF-A0A1G0XU34-F1
#
_cell.length_a   1.000
_cell.length_b   1.000
_cell.length_c   1.000
_cell.angle_alpha   90.00
_cell.angle_beta   90.00
_cell.angle_gamma   90.00
#
_symmetry.space_group_name_H-M   'P 1'
#
loop_
_entity.id
_entity.type
_entity.pdbx_description
1 polymer ?
#
loop_
_entity_poly.entity_id
_entity_poly.type
_entity_poly.pdbx_seq_one_letter_code
_entity_poly.pdbx_strand_id
1 'polypeptide(L)'
;MKLRDNVFLIFGAVDESCWIYVNGKKAGEHLFKNSDDWKTPFIIRIDREFDNSKEWQDIVIRVEDKSGMGGIYKSVWLAVENKYTGK
;
A
#
# COMPACT_ATOMS: atom_id res chain seq x y z
N MET A 1 -16.39 -1.14 -22.98
CA MET A 1 -14.97 -1.44 -22.73
C MET A 1 -14.60 -0.82 -21.40
N LYS A 2 -14.21 -1.60 -20.39
CA LYS A 2 -13.82 -1.07 -19.07
C LYS A 2 -12.30 -1.12 -18.99
N LEU A 3 -11.67 0.05 -18.81
CA LEU A 3 -10.34 0.11 -18.22
C LEU A 3 -10.42 -0.59 -16.87
N ARG A 4 -9.52 -1.54 -16.61
CA ARG A 4 -9.27 -2.04 -15.26
C ARG A 4 -7.92 -1.50 -14.86
N ASP A 5 -7.95 -0.30 -14.31
CA ASP A 5 -6.76 0.33 -13.79
C ASP A 5 -6.36 -0.40 -12.51
N ASN A 6 -5.09 -0.81 -12.40
CA ASN A 6 -4.58 -1.31 -11.14
C ASN A 6 -4.09 -0.11 -10.33
N VAL A 7 -4.50 -0.03 -9.06
CA VAL A 7 -4.14 1.08 -8.18
C VAL A 7 -3.20 0.58 -7.09
N PHE A 8 -2.10 1.27 -6.90
CA PHE A 8 -1.02 0.87 -5.99
C PHE A 8 -0.67 1.99 -5.01
N LEU A 9 -0.27 1.60 -3.81
CA LEU A 9 0.54 2.43 -2.92
C LEU A 9 2.00 2.03 -3.07
N ILE A 10 2.85 3.02 -3.30
CA ILE A 10 4.31 2.86 -3.37
C ILE A 10 4.87 3.52 -2.12
N PHE A 11 5.50 2.74 -1.25
CA PHE A 11 6.12 3.24 -0.03
C PHE A 11 7.61 3.41 -0.26
N GLY A 12 8.13 4.60 0.04
CA GLY A 12 9.58 4.82 0.06
C GLY A 12 10.27 4.00 1.14
N ALA A 13 9.65 3.92 2.32
CA ALA A 13 9.98 3.05 3.44
C ALA A 13 8.96 3.26 4.57
N VAL A 14 8.87 2.28 5.47
CA VAL A 14 8.16 2.36 6.75
C VAL A 14 9.12 1.80 7.80
N ASP A 15 9.02 2.27 9.04
CA ASP A 15 9.77 1.64 10.13
C ASP A 15 9.21 0.25 10.43
N GLU A 16 10.10 -0.70 10.65
CA GLU A 16 9.80 -2.11 10.91
C GLU A 16 8.68 -2.71 10.00
N SER A 17 7.65 -3.33 10.60
CA SER A 17 6.58 -4.02 9.87
C SER A 17 5.36 -3.12 9.70
N CYS A 18 4.60 -3.29 8.61
CA CYS A 18 3.32 -2.61 8.43
C CYS A 18 2.26 -3.47 7.75
N TRP A 19 1.00 -3.11 8.02
CA TRP A 19 -0.19 -3.73 7.46
C TRP A 19 -1.09 -2.67 6.85
N ILE A 20 -1.53 -2.92 5.63
CA ILE A 20 -2.34 -1.99 4.85
C ILE A 20 -3.76 -2.56 4.78
N TYR A 21 -4.73 -1.72 5.13
CA TYR A 21 -6.15 -2.03 5.08
C TYR A 21 -6.87 -1.01 4.20
N VAL A 22 -7.85 -1.50 3.44
CA VAL A 22 -8.74 -0.69 2.61
C VAL A 22 -10.17 -1.04 3.00
N ASN A 23 -10.95 -0.05 3.43
CA ASN A 23 -12.31 -0.24 3.96
C ASN A 23 -12.39 -1.35 5.03
N GLY A 24 -11.37 -1.44 5.89
CA GLY A 24 -11.27 -2.46 6.94
C GLY A 24 -10.82 -3.86 6.47
N LYS A 25 -10.59 -4.07 5.16
CA LYS A 25 -10.08 -5.35 4.61
C LYS A 25 -8.57 -5.27 4.39
N LYS A 26 -7.84 -6.34 4.71
CA LYS A 26 -6.38 -6.39 4.53
C LYS A 26 -6.02 -6.44 3.05
N ALA A 27 -5.33 -5.41 2.56
CA ALA A 27 -4.86 -5.32 1.17
C ALA A 27 -3.42 -5.86 1.01
N GLY A 28 -2.60 -5.79 2.06
CA GLY A 28 -1.23 -6.28 2.02
C GLY A 28 -0.45 -6.02 3.31
N GLU A 29 0.81 -6.44 3.33
CA GLU A 29 1.74 -6.21 4.43
C GLU A 29 3.19 -6.14 3.92
N HIS A 30 4.02 -5.42 4.66
CA HIS A 30 5.48 -5.44 4.55
C HIS A 30 6.02 -5.83 5.92
N LEU A 31 6.80 -6.90 6.00
CA LEU A 31 7.27 -7.45 7.28
C LEU A 31 8.76 -7.21 7.42
N PHE A 32 9.17 -6.73 8.59
CA PHE A 32 10.58 -6.62 8.95
C PHE A 32 11.17 -8.00 9.26
N LYS A 33 11.90 -8.56 8.29
CA LYS A 33 12.55 -9.87 8.36
C LYS A 33 14.07 -9.76 8.28
N ASN A 34 14.58 -8.71 7.64
CA ASN A 34 15.99 -8.42 7.48
C ASN A 34 16.32 -7.03 8.04
N SER A 35 17.57 -6.84 8.44
CA SER A 35 18.07 -5.58 9.04
C SER A 35 17.89 -4.34 8.16
N ASP A 36 17.63 -4.53 6.87
CA ASP A 36 17.52 -3.47 5.86
C ASP A 36 16.08 -3.23 5.40
N ASP A 37 15.11 -3.99 5.90
CA ASP A 37 13.71 -3.89 5.46
C ASP A 37 13.11 -2.51 5.82
N TRP A 38 13.59 -1.88 6.90
CA TRP A 38 13.17 -0.54 7.33
C TRP A 38 13.56 0.58 6.35
N LYS A 39 14.47 0.34 5.40
CA LYS A 39 14.88 1.32 4.36
C LYS A 39 14.53 0.88 2.94
N THR A 40 13.88 -0.27 2.80
CA THR A 40 13.58 -0.89 1.51
C THR A 40 12.22 -0.42 0.98
N PRO A 41 12.15 0.17 -0.21
CA PRO A 41 10.88 0.52 -0.83
C PRO A 41 10.04 -0.72 -1.18
N PHE A 42 8.72 -0.59 -1.10
CA PHE A 42 7.80 -1.68 -1.45
C PHE A 42 6.51 -1.14 -2.07
N ILE A 43 5.77 -2.02 -2.75
CA ILE A 43 4.55 -1.69 -3.51
C ILE A 43 3.43 -2.64 -3.08
N ILE A 44 2.25 -2.08 -2.79
CA ILE A 44 1.04 -2.83 -2.47
C ILE A 44 -0.06 -2.44 -3.44
N ARG A 45 -0.68 -3.44 -4.09
CA ARG A 45 -1.88 -3.24 -4.91
C ARG A 45 -3.11 -3.13 -4.01
N ILE A 46 -3.89 -2.06 -4.13
CA ILE A 46 -5.00 -1.74 -3.21
C ILE A 46 -6.39 -1.80 -3.85
N ASP A 47 -6.49 -1.76 -5.19
CA ASP A 47 -7.79 -1.72 -5.90
C ASP A 47 -8.66 -2.96 -5.71
N ARG A 48 -8.07 -4.09 -5.32
CA ARG A 48 -8.81 -5.35 -5.11
C ARG A 48 -9.83 -5.26 -3.98
N GLU A 49 -9.60 -4.35 -3.03
CA GLU A 49 -10.44 -4.14 -1.86
C GLU A 49 -11.32 -2.88 -1.98
N PHE A 50 -11.37 -2.25 -3.16
CA PHE A 50 -12.22 -1.08 -3.41
C PHE A 50 -13.70 -1.46 -3.40
N ASP A 51 -14.50 -0.55 -2.83
CA ASP A 51 -15.95 -0.61 -2.88
C ASP A 51 -16.46 0.44 -3.87
N ASN A 52 -16.92 -0.01 -5.04
CA ASN A 52 -17.44 0.87 -6.10
C ASN A 52 -18.76 1.57 -5.72
N SER A 53 -19.41 1.18 -4.62
CA SER A 53 -20.58 1.88 -4.10
C SER A 53 -20.22 3.11 -3.26
N LYS A 54 -18.95 3.25 -2.85
CA LYS A 54 -18.45 4.39 -2.08
C LYS A 54 -17.80 5.42 -2.98
N GLU A 55 -18.03 6.68 -2.65
CA GLU A 55 -17.32 7.82 -3.26
C GLU A 55 -15.84 7.86 -2.82
N TRP A 56 -15.58 7.49 -1.57
CA TRP A 56 -14.24 7.51 -0.96
C TRP A 56 -13.85 6.12 -0.47
N GLN A 57 -12.55 5.82 -0.55
CA GLN A 57 -11.96 4.59 -0.02
C GLN A 57 -11.14 4.92 1.22
N ASP A 58 -11.43 4.27 2.35
CA ASP A 58 -10.66 4.46 3.58
C ASP A 58 -9.40 3.60 3.54
N ILE A 59 -8.23 4.22 3.69
CA ILE A 59 -6.95 3.52 3.75
C ILE A 59 -6.38 3.69 5.16
N VAL A 60 -6.09 2.56 5.81
CA VAL A 60 -5.48 2.52 7.15
C VAL A 60 -4.17 1.76 7.07
N ILE A 61 -3.10 2.34 7.60
CA ILE A 61 -1.79 1.73 7.67
C ILE A 61 -1.42 1.59 9.14
N ARG A 62 -1.35 0.35 9.61
CA ARG A 62 -0.83 0.04 10.95
C ARG A 62 0.67 -0.20 10.81
N VAL A 63 1.47 0.55 11.55
CA VAL A 63 2.92 0.40 11.61
C VAL A 63 3.30 -0.19 12.98
N GLU A 64 4.18 -1.17 12.95
CA GLU A 64 4.85 -1.69 14.15
C GLU A 64 5.97 -0.72 14.54
N ASP A 65 6.10 -0.47 15.84
CA ASP A 65 7.19 0.32 16.39
C ASP A 65 7.69 -0.36 17.66
N LYS A 66 8.79 -1.10 17.55
CA LYS A 66 9.54 -1.66 18.68
C LYS A 66 10.76 -0.81 19.03
N SER A 67 11.30 -0.07 18.05
CA SER A 67 12.45 0.82 18.20
C SER A 67 12.60 1.71 16.98
N GLY A 68 13.36 2.81 17.08
CA GLY A 68 13.75 3.61 15.93
C GLY A 68 12.95 4.90 15.77
N MET A 69 12.61 5.25 14.53
CA MET A 69 11.91 6.49 14.18
C MET A 69 10.40 6.37 14.36
N GLY A 70 9.87 5.15 14.21
CA GLY A 70 8.47 4.83 14.18
C GLY A 70 7.78 5.31 12.90
N GLY A 71 6.72 4.59 12.50
CA GLY A 71 5.78 5.06 11.50
C GLY A 71 6.30 5.12 10.05
N ILE A 72 5.61 5.92 9.23
CA ILE A 72 5.91 6.10 7.81
C ILE A 72 6.84 7.31 7.67
N TYR A 73 8.15 7.06 7.64
CA TYR A 73 9.15 8.13 7.66
C TYR A 73 9.65 8.55 6.26
N LYS A 74 9.20 7.89 5.19
CA LYS A 74 9.43 8.28 3.79
C LYS A 74 8.12 8.43 3.03
N SER A 75 8.17 9.15 1.91
CA SER A 75 7.00 9.43 1.07
C SER A 75 6.22 8.18 0.65
N VAL A 76 4.92 8.36 0.48
CA VAL A 76 4.02 7.37 -0.11
C VAL A 76 3.41 7.97 -1.37
N TRP A 77 3.42 7.22 -2.46
CA TRP A 77 2.81 7.64 -3.72
C TRP A 77 1.62 6.75 -4.07
N LEU A 78 0.59 7.36 -4.65
CA LEU A 78 -0.51 6.66 -5.30
C LEU A 78 -0.18 6.54 -6.79
N ALA A 79 -0.20 5.31 -7.31
CA ALA A 79 0.10 5.03 -8.71
C ALA A 79 -1.04 4.27 -9.38
N VAL A 80 -1.24 4.54 -10.67
CA VAL A 80 -2.25 3.90 -11.50
C VAL A 80 -1.55 3.28 -12.70
N GLU A 81 -1.72 1.97 -12.88
CA GLU A 81 -1.29 1.26 -14.08
C GLU A 81 -2.48 1.08 -15.02
N ASN A 82 -2.45 1.83 -16.12
CA ASN A 82 -3.45 1.73 -17.18
C ASN A 82 -3.14 0.53 -18.07
N LYS A 83 -3.93 -0.54 -17.95
CA LYS A 83 -3.84 -1.67 -18.88
C LYS A 83 -4.60 -1.35 -20.15
N TYR A 84 -3.89 -0.96 -21.21
CA TYR A 84 -4.43 -0.97 -22.56
C TYR A 84 -4.63 -2.41 -23.01
N THR A 85 -5.87 -2.90 -22.96
CA THR A 85 -6.25 -4.13 -23.67
C THR A 85 -6.70 -3.74 -25.08
N GLY A 86 -5.73 -3.63 -26.00
CA GLY A 86 -6.01 -3.53 -27.43
C GLY A 86 -6.61 -4.84 -27.97
N LYS A 87 -7.43 -4.72 -29.02
CA LYS A 87 -7.99 -5.85 -29.79
C LYS A 87 -6.91 -6.80 -30.30
#